data_AF-A0A2V9RRV7-F1
#
_entry.id   AF-A0A2V9RRV7-F1
#
_cell.length_a   1.000
_cell.length_b   1.000
_cell.length_c   1.000
_cell.angle_alpha   90.00
_cell.angle_beta   90.00
_cell.angle_gamma   90.00
#
_symmetry.space_group_name_H-M   'P 1'
#
loop_
_entity.id
_entity.type
_entity.pdbx_description
1 polymer ?
#
loop_
_entity_poly.entity_id
_entity_poly.type
_entity_poly.pdbx_seq_one_letter_code
_entity_poly.pdbx_strand_id
1 'polypeptide(L)'
;MLTLVAYIDGGSLGNPGPSGIGVVIDGSEEGRIRIARMIGRQDNNVAEYVALLEALQYAVASRAQSLHVYSDSEVVVRQMTGVYACR
;
A
#
# COMPACT_ATOMS: atom_id res chain seq x y z
N MET A 1 -14.13 14.66 10.41
CA MET A 1 -12.74 14.55 9.94
C MET A 1 -12.60 13.19 9.31
N LEU A 2 -12.21 13.11 8.02
CA LEU A 2 -12.13 11.83 7.31
C LEU A 2 -10.84 11.11 7.69
N THR A 3 -10.97 10.00 8.41
CA THR A 3 -9.89 9.10 8.79
C THR A 3 -10.08 7.80 8.02
N LEU A 4 -9.06 7.40 7.26
CA LEU A 4 -9.08 6.17 6.49
C LEU A 4 -8.20 5.11 7.14
N VAL A 5 -8.58 3.85 6.98
CA VAL A 5 -7.76 2.69 7.34
C VAL A 5 -7.51 1.90 6.06
N ALA A 6 -6.24 1.68 5.72
CA ALA A 6 -5.83 0.89 4.57
C ALA A 6 -5.11 -0.39 4.99
N TYR A 7 -5.43 -1.49 4.33
CA TYR A 7 -4.68 -2.73 4.37
C TYR A 7 -4.02 -2.90 3.01
N ILE A 8 -2.70 -3.02 2.99
CA ILE A 8 -1.91 -3.13 1.75
C ILE A 8 -1.18 -4.46 1.71
N ASP A 9 -1.03 -4.99 0.51
CA ASP A 9 -0.21 -6.16 0.21
C ASP A 9 0.32 -6.06 -1.23
N GLY A 10 1.56 -6.45 -1.44
CA GLY A 10 2.22 -6.50 -2.74
C GLY A 10 2.96 -7.81 -2.92
N GLY A 11 2.64 -8.54 -3.99
CA GLY A 11 3.22 -9.84 -4.27
C GLY A 11 3.94 -9.88 -5.60
N SER A 12 5.03 -10.65 -5.66
CA SER A 12 5.72 -10.99 -6.91
C SER A 12 5.98 -12.49 -7.05
N LEU A 13 5.69 -13.04 -8.23
CA LEU A 13 6.00 -14.43 -8.59
C LEU A 13 7.44 -14.55 -9.11
N GLY A 14 8.39 -14.59 -8.18
CA GLY A 14 9.84 -14.52 -8.43
C GLY A 14 10.41 -13.14 -8.11
N ASN A 15 11.73 -13.01 -8.05
CA ASN A 15 12.40 -11.79 -7.59
C ASN A 15 13.60 -11.44 -8.51
N PRO A 16 13.40 -10.76 -9.67
CA PRO A 16 12.14 -10.16 -10.15
C PRO A 16 11.22 -11.10 -10.92
N GLY A 17 9.90 -10.87 -10.82
CA GLY A 17 8.85 -11.70 -11.42
C GLY A 17 7.58 -10.91 -11.75
N PRO A 18 6.55 -11.52 -12.39
CA PRO A 18 5.25 -10.87 -12.54
C PRO A 18 4.66 -10.51 -11.16
N SER A 19 4.24 -9.25 -11.00
CA SER A 19 3.84 -8.72 -9.70
C SER A 19 2.50 -7.99 -9.76
N GLY A 20 1.82 -7.94 -8.63
CA GLY A 20 0.56 -7.24 -8.44
C GLY A 20 0.44 -6.68 -7.03
N ILE A 21 -0.54 -5.81 -6.86
CA ILE A 21 -0.84 -5.18 -5.57
C ILE A 21 -2.31 -5.35 -5.21
N GLY A 22 -2.59 -5.33 -3.92
CA GLY A 22 -3.92 -5.26 -3.32
C GLY A 22 -3.99 -4.18 -2.25
N VAL A 23 -5.07 -3.40 -2.27
CA VAL A 23 -5.37 -2.41 -1.22
C VAL A 23 -6.85 -2.50 -0.86
N VAL A 24 -7.15 -2.55 0.44
CA VAL A 24 -8.51 -2.43 0.98
C VAL A 24 -8.57 -1.20 1.86
N ILE A 25 -9.54 -0.31 1.62
CA ILE A 25 -9.69 0.94 2.37
C ILE A 25 -11.08 1.00 3.01
N ASP A 26 -11.10 1.20 4.32
CA ASP A 26 -12.29 1.42 5.13
C ASP A 26 -12.39 2.89 5.58
N GLY A 27 -13.62 3.34 5.85
CA GLY A 27 -13.91 4.70 6.32
C GLY A 27 -14.22 5.73 5.23
N SER A 28 -14.23 5.32 3.95
CA SER A 28 -14.70 6.16 2.84
C SER A 28 -16.23 6.33 2.85
N GLU A 29 -16.72 7.47 2.37
CA GLU A 29 -18.15 7.75 2.20
C GLU A 29 -18.81 6.84 1.15
N GLU A 30 -18.02 6.33 0.20
CA GLU A 30 -18.43 5.38 -0.83
C GLU A 30 -18.50 3.93 -0.32
N GLY A 31 -18.20 3.72 0.97
CA GLY A 31 -18.09 2.41 1.59
C GLY A 31 -16.69 1.80 1.45
N ARG A 32 -16.59 0.49 1.58
CA ARG A 32 -15.29 -0.22 1.52
C ARG A 32 -14.76 -0.26 0.08
N ILE A 33 -13.58 0.31 -0.12
CA ILE A 33 -12.88 0.33 -1.42
C ILE A 33 -11.92 -0.84 -1.52
N ARG A 34 -11.80 -1.40 -2.73
CA ARG A 34 -10.84 -2.46 -3.07
C ARG A 34 -10.12 -2.09 -4.36
N ILE A 35 -8.80 -2.03 -4.31
CA ILE A 35 -7.94 -1.75 -5.45
C ILE A 35 -7.07 -2.99 -5.68
N ALA A 36 -7.06 -3.50 -6.91
CA ALA A 36 -6.20 -4.59 -7.31
C ALA A 36 -5.68 -4.32 -8.72
N ARG A 37 -4.36 -4.37 -8.92
CA ARG A 37 -3.75 -4.17 -10.24
C ARG A 37 -2.45 -4.92 -10.41
N MET A 38 -2.18 -5.34 -11.65
CA MET A 38 -0.87 -5.84 -12.06
C MET A 38 0.08 -4.67 -12.27
N ILE A 39 1.34 -4.84 -11.87
CA ILE A 39 2.37 -3.78 -11.94
C ILE A 39 3.56 -4.17 -12.84
N GLY A 40 3.36 -5.19 -13.69
CA GLY A 40 4.38 -5.69 -14.60
C GLY A 40 5.35 -6.64 -13.90
N ARG A 41 6.64 -6.59 -14.27
CA ARG A 41 7.68 -7.38 -13.62
C ARG A 41 8.42 -6.53 -12.59
N GLN A 42 8.35 -6.91 -11.32
CA GLN A 42 9.00 -6.21 -10.22
C GLN A 42 9.57 -7.19 -9.19
N ASP A 43 10.30 -6.66 -8.22
CA ASP A 43 10.69 -7.38 -7.00
C ASP A 43 9.58 -7.28 -5.94
N ASN A 44 9.60 -8.18 -4.96
CA ASN A 44 8.57 -8.22 -3.92
C ASN A 44 8.47 -6.89 -3.14
N ASN A 45 9.62 -6.34 -2.72
CA ASN A 45 9.65 -5.08 -1.97
C ASN A 45 9.09 -3.92 -2.80
N VAL A 46 9.30 -3.92 -4.12
CA VAL A 46 8.73 -2.89 -5.00
C VAL A 46 7.20 -3.04 -5.05
N ALA A 47 6.68 -4.26 -5.14
CA ALA A 47 5.24 -4.48 -5.12
C ALA A 47 4.60 -3.94 -3.83
N GLU A 48 5.18 -4.24 -2.67
CA GLU A 48 4.73 -3.76 -1.36
C GLU A 48 4.69 -2.22 -1.28
N TYR A 49 5.75 -1.56 -1.73
CA TYR A 49 5.81 -0.09 -1.78
C TYR A 49 4.80 0.52 -2.75
N VAL A 50 4.55 -0.15 -3.88
CA VAL A 50 3.55 0.32 -4.84
C VAL A 50 2.14 0.18 -4.27
N ALA A 51 1.87 -0.83 -3.43
CA ALA A 51 0.61 -0.95 -2.69
C ALA A 51 0.44 0.19 -1.67
N LEU A 52 1.50 0.54 -0.93
CA LEU A 52 1.51 1.70 -0.04
C LEU A 52 1.24 3.01 -0.79
N LEU A 53 1.90 3.20 -1.92
CA LEU A 53 1.74 4.40 -2.74
C LEU A 53 0.30 4.55 -3.24
N GLU A 54 -0.34 3.46 -3.64
CA GLU A 54 -1.74 3.45 -4.07
C GLU A 54 -2.69 3.89 -2.94
N ALA A 55 -2.48 3.37 -1.72
CA ALA A 55 -3.27 3.78 -0.55
C ALA A 55 -3.10 5.27 -0.22
N LEU A 56 -1.87 5.79 -0.31
CA LEU A 56 -1.58 7.21 -0.10
C LEU A 56 -2.23 8.09 -1.17
N GLN A 57 -2.15 7.68 -2.44
CA GLN A 57 -2.79 8.42 -3.54
C GLN A 57 -4.31 8.49 -3.36
N TYR A 58 -4.95 7.39 -2.96
CA TYR A 58 -6.37 7.40 -2.63
C TYR A 58 -6.68 8.35 -1.48
N ALA A 59 -5.92 8.30 -0.38
CA ALA A 59 -6.14 9.18 0.77
C ALA A 59 -6.02 10.67 0.41
N VAL A 60 -5.03 11.02 -0.43
CA VAL A 60 -4.85 12.39 -0.94
C VAL A 60 -6.02 12.80 -1.83
N ALA A 61 -6.45 11.94 -2.76
CA ALA A 61 -7.58 12.22 -3.66
C ALA A 61 -8.90 12.43 -2.88
N SER A 62 -9.11 11.63 -1.83
CA SER A 62 -10.27 11.73 -0.93
C SER A 62 -10.15 12.85 0.11
N ARG A 63 -9.05 13.61 0.10
CA ARG A 63 -8.76 14.68 1.08
C ARG A 63 -8.86 14.18 2.53
N ALA A 64 -8.44 12.94 2.77
CA ALA A 64 -8.39 12.37 4.10
C ALA A 64 -7.40 13.16 4.96
N GLN A 65 -7.75 13.41 6.21
CA GLN A 65 -6.87 14.10 7.15
C GLN A 65 -5.86 13.16 7.78
N SER A 66 -6.19 11.88 7.84
CA SER A 66 -5.32 10.84 8.35
C SER A 66 -5.56 9.53 7.61
N LEU A 67 -4.49 8.76 7.45
CA LEU A 67 -4.50 7.42 6.92
C LEU A 67 -3.72 6.54 7.90
N HIS A 68 -4.36 5.49 8.38
CA HIS A 68 -3.69 4.42 9.12
C HIS A 68 -3.46 3.25 8.17
N VAL A 69 -2.22 2.80 8.03
CA VAL A 69 -1.86 1.72 7.10
C VAL A 69 -1.41 0.49 7.87
N TYR A 70 -2.01 -0.65 7.54
CA TYR A 70 -1.57 -1.98 7.96
C TYR A 70 -0.88 -2.69 6.80
N SER A 71 0.30 -3.24 7.07
CA SER A 71 1.09 -4.07 6.16
C SER A 71 1.79 -5.14 6.99
N ASP A 72 1.96 -6.34 6.42
CA ASP A 72 2.78 -7.41 6.98
C ASP A 72 4.25 -7.36 6.50
N SER A 73 4.57 -6.45 5.57
CA SER A 73 5.93 -6.19 5.11
C SER A 73 6.76 -5.47 6.17
N GLU A 74 7.59 -6.24 6.89
CA GLU A 74 8.52 -5.70 7.90
C GLU A 74 9.44 -4.63 7.30
N VAL A 75 9.87 -4.79 6.04
CA VAL A 75 10.73 -3.81 5.34
C VAL A 75 10.02 -2.47 5.20
N VAL A 76 8.79 -2.45 4.67
CA VAL A 76 8.00 -1.23 4.51
C VAL A 76 7.74 -0.59 5.87
N VAL A 77 7.27 -1.36 6.85
CA VAL A 77 6.94 -0.84 8.19
C VAL A 77 8.17 -0.24 8.87
N ARG A 78 9.32 -0.94 8.86
CA ARG A 78 10.53 -0.45 9.52
C ARG A 78 11.17 0.74 8.79
N GLN A 79 11.05 0.83 7.48
CA GLN A 79 11.55 1.99 6.73
C GLN A 79 10.65 3.22 6.95
N MET A 80 9.33 3.07 6.89
CA MET A 80 8.40 4.18 7.14
C MET A 80 8.42 4.68 8.59
N THR A 81 8.80 3.83 9.53
CA THR A 81 9.00 4.22 10.94
C THR A 81 10.42 4.69 11.26
N GLY A 82 11.31 4.78 10.27
CA GLY A 82 12.68 5.28 10.42
C GLY A 82 13.63 4.33 11.15
N VAL A 83 13.22 3.09 11.42
CA VAL A 83 14.08 2.04 12.01
C VAL A 83 15.10 1.56 10.99
N TYR A 84 14.67 1.42 9.73
CA TYR A 84 15.53 1.10 8.59
C TYR A 84 15.69 2.31 7.68
N ALA A 85 16.89 2.47 7.11
CA ALA A 85 17.09 3.44 6.05
C ALA A 85 16.49 2.92 4.73
N CYS A 86 15.90 3.84 3.96
CA CYS A 86 15.71 3.61 2.53
C CYS A 86 17.10 3.68 1.86
N ARG A 87 17.38 2.74 0.96
CA ARG A 87 18.59 2.77 0.13
C ARG A 87 18.37 3.59 -1.12
#